data_AF-A0A7C3UAA8-F1
#
_entry.id   AF-A0A7C3UAA8-F1
#
_cell.length_a   1.000
_cell.length_b   1.000
_cell.length_c   1.000
_cell.angle_alpha   90.00
_cell.angle_beta   90.00
_cell.angle_gamma   90.00
#
_symmetry.space_group_name_H-M   'P 1'
#
loop_
_entity.id
_entity.type
_entity.pdbx_description
1 polymer ?
#
loop_
_entity_poly.entity_id
_entity_poly.type
_entity_poly.pdbx_seq_one_letter_code
_entity_poly.pdbx_strand_id
1 'polypeptide(L)'
;MQQRRGGLIGGLILILLGIVFLVQQLYPDLIGGWVFLVGLGVIFLLAYAFSRQYGFLIPGCIFVGLGVPVALLETNTLAEADNGGIVVLGLGLGFVAIWLVDMLVERGRPGGWWPLIPGGILTLVGAGILAENLSYLAAIGKWWPLLLILLGLWIIVDRLRRPS
;
A
#
# COMPACT_ATOMS: atom_id res chain seq x y z
N MET A 1 26.05 -20.72 10.11
CA MET A 1 24.66 -21.07 10.52
C MET A 1 23.57 -20.11 9.99
N GLN A 2 23.87 -18.87 9.59
CA GLN A 2 22.89 -17.92 9.03
C GLN A 2 22.31 -18.32 7.65
N GLN A 3 23.06 -18.98 6.78
CA GLN A 3 22.59 -19.40 5.44
C GLN A 3 21.46 -20.46 5.46
N ARG A 4 21.41 -21.34 6.49
CA ARG A 4 20.34 -22.36 6.59
C ARG A 4 18.96 -21.78 6.91
N ARG A 5 18.91 -20.64 7.61
CA ARG A 5 17.64 -19.99 8.00
C ARG A 5 16.97 -19.26 6.83
N GLY A 6 17.75 -18.64 5.95
CA GLY A 6 17.23 -17.98 4.75
C GLY A 6 16.54 -18.96 3.79
N GLY A 7 17.11 -20.16 3.60
CA GLY A 7 16.52 -21.21 2.78
C GLY A 7 15.20 -21.76 3.33
N LEU A 8 15.09 -21.94 4.65
CA LEU A 8 13.86 -22.39 5.29
C LEU A 8 12.73 -21.36 5.17
N ILE A 9 13.03 -20.08 5.32
CA ILE A 9 12.03 -19.01 5.18
C ILE A 9 11.55 -18.92 3.73
N GLY A 10 12.45 -18.96 2.76
CA GLY A 10 12.09 -18.99 1.33
C GLY A 10 11.25 -20.22 0.98
N GLY A 11 11.64 -21.40 1.47
CA GLY A 11 10.87 -22.63 1.29
C GLY A 11 9.47 -22.56 1.90
N LEU A 12 9.35 -22.02 3.13
CA LEU A 12 8.05 -21.84 3.79
C LEU A 12 7.15 -20.88 3.01
N ILE A 13 7.70 -19.76 2.53
CA ILE A 13 6.96 -18.80 1.70
C ILE A 13 6.46 -19.46 0.41
N LEU A 14 7.31 -20.23 -0.27
CA LEU A 14 6.93 -20.98 -1.48
C LEU A 14 5.83 -22.01 -1.19
N ILE A 15 5.90 -22.72 -0.07
CA ILE A 15 4.86 -23.68 0.33
C ILE A 15 3.54 -22.94 0.57
N LEU A 16 3.56 -21.84 1.33
CA LEU A 16 2.35 -21.05 1.61
C LEU A 16 1.74 -20.47 0.33
N LEU A 17 2.56 -19.89 -0.55
CA LEU A 17 2.13 -19.42 -1.87
C LEU A 17 1.53 -20.54 -2.72
N GLY A 18 2.21 -21.69 -2.76
CA GLY A 18 1.76 -22.87 -3.49
C GLY A 18 0.43 -23.39 -2.98
N ILE A 19 0.21 -23.42 -1.66
CA ILE A 19 -1.07 -23.79 -1.06
C ILE A 19 -2.15 -22.79 -1.48
N VAL A 20 -1.92 -21.49 -1.33
CA VAL A 20 -2.90 -20.46 -1.72
C VAL A 20 -3.31 -20.62 -3.18
N PHE A 21 -2.34 -20.80 -4.09
CA PHE A 21 -2.62 -20.96 -5.52
C PHE A 21 -3.33 -22.28 -5.82
N LEU A 22 -2.94 -23.38 -5.16
CA LEU A 22 -3.56 -24.69 -5.35
C LEU A 22 -5.04 -24.66 -4.93
N VAL A 23 -5.35 -24.06 -3.78
CA VAL A 23 -6.74 -24.00 -3.30
C VAL A 23 -7.55 -23.05 -4.20
N GLN A 24 -6.99 -21.92 -4.64
CA GLN A 24 -7.64 -21.05 -5.64
C GLN A 24 -7.92 -21.80 -6.96
N GLN A 25 -6.98 -22.61 -7.44
CA GLN A 25 -7.12 -23.35 -8.69
C GLN A 25 -8.18 -24.46 -8.60
N LEU A 26 -8.21 -25.19 -7.49
CA LEU A 26 -9.15 -26.30 -7.30
C LEU A 26 -10.56 -25.82 -6.95
N TYR A 27 -10.67 -24.65 -6.32
CA TYR A 27 -11.91 -24.15 -5.75
C TYR A 27 -12.10 -22.65 -6.03
N PRO A 28 -12.27 -22.25 -7.30
CA PRO A 28 -12.40 -20.85 -7.68
C PRO A 28 -13.64 -20.17 -7.08
N ASP A 29 -14.71 -20.94 -6.83
CA ASP A 29 -15.98 -20.40 -6.29
C ASP A 29 -16.04 -20.37 -4.75
N LEU A 30 -15.13 -21.07 -4.05
CA LEU A 30 -15.07 -21.07 -2.59
C LEU A 30 -14.22 -19.93 -2.03
N ILE A 31 -13.35 -19.36 -2.86
CA ILE A 31 -12.33 -18.41 -2.45
C ILE A 31 -12.51 -17.15 -3.29
N GLY A 32 -13.21 -16.16 -2.73
CA GLY A 32 -13.32 -14.84 -3.34
C GLY A 32 -11.95 -14.22 -3.62
N GLY A 33 -11.89 -13.30 -4.59
CA GLY A 33 -10.63 -12.65 -5.00
C GLY A 33 -9.91 -11.97 -3.84
N TRP A 34 -10.67 -11.57 -2.81
CA TRP A 34 -10.15 -11.02 -1.56
C TRP A 34 -9.23 -11.96 -0.78
N VAL A 35 -9.50 -13.27 -0.73
CA VAL A 35 -8.68 -14.22 0.06
C VAL A 35 -7.30 -14.34 -0.56
N PHE A 36 -7.21 -14.31 -1.89
CA PHE A 36 -5.94 -14.29 -2.59
C PHE A 36 -5.13 -13.04 -2.21
N LEU A 37 -5.75 -11.86 -2.25
CA LEU A 37 -5.10 -10.60 -1.91
C LEU A 37 -4.67 -10.55 -0.44
N VAL A 38 -5.59 -10.81 0.50
CA VAL A 38 -5.28 -10.79 1.94
C VAL A 38 -4.28 -11.89 2.29
N GLY A 39 -4.45 -13.10 1.77
CA GLY A 39 -3.56 -14.23 2.01
C GLY A 39 -2.14 -13.96 1.55
N LEU A 40 -1.97 -13.43 0.34
CA LEU A 40 -0.66 -13.01 -0.18
C LEU A 40 -0.05 -11.91 0.69
N GLY A 41 -0.86 -10.91 1.07
CA GLY A 41 -0.43 -9.84 1.95
C GLY A 41 0.05 -10.34 3.31
N VAL A 42 -0.69 -11.26 3.94
CA VAL A 42 -0.31 -11.90 5.20
C VAL A 42 0.96 -12.70 5.06
N ILE A 43 1.15 -13.45 3.97
CA ILE A 43 2.41 -14.18 3.71
C ILE A 43 3.60 -13.22 3.65
N PHE A 44 3.47 -12.10 2.95
CA PHE A 44 4.51 -11.07 2.88
C PHE A 44 4.76 -10.38 4.23
N LEU A 45 3.72 -10.10 5.01
CA LEU A 45 3.87 -9.53 6.36
C LEU A 45 4.52 -10.51 7.33
N LEU A 46 4.20 -11.80 7.26
CA LEU A 46 4.89 -12.84 8.01
C LEU A 46 6.35 -12.93 7.58
N ALA A 47 6.63 -12.92 6.27
CA ALA A 47 7.99 -12.88 5.74
C ALA A 47 8.76 -11.66 6.27
N TYR A 48 8.12 -10.48 6.34
CA TYR A 48 8.69 -9.29 6.96
C TYR A 48 8.96 -9.49 8.46
N ALA A 49 8.04 -10.08 9.21
CA ALA A 49 8.21 -10.33 10.64
C ALA A 49 9.43 -11.22 10.95
N PHE A 50 9.71 -12.21 10.09
CA PHE A 50 10.86 -13.11 10.27
C PHE A 50 12.18 -12.58 9.68
N SER A 51 12.13 -11.98 8.49
CA SER A 51 13.34 -11.53 7.78
C SER A 51 13.77 -10.10 8.13
N ARG A 52 12.83 -9.27 8.63
CA ARG A 52 12.98 -7.83 8.82
C ARG A 52 13.46 -7.08 7.56
N GLN A 53 13.19 -7.65 6.37
CA GLN A 53 13.53 -7.02 5.10
C GLN A 53 12.40 -6.12 4.64
N TYR A 54 12.69 -4.82 4.49
CA TYR A 54 11.74 -3.80 4.06
C TYR A 54 10.99 -4.17 2.76
N GLY A 55 11.66 -4.89 1.85
CA GLY A 55 11.09 -5.31 0.57
C GLY A 55 9.82 -6.16 0.68
N PHE A 56 9.60 -6.87 1.79
CA PHE A 56 8.38 -7.64 2.01
C PHE A 56 7.27 -6.84 2.71
N LEU A 57 7.61 -5.77 3.42
CA LEU A 57 6.63 -4.93 4.10
C LEU A 57 5.72 -4.22 3.10
N ILE A 58 6.31 -3.67 2.04
CA ILE A 58 5.60 -2.92 1.00
C ILE A 58 4.48 -3.76 0.35
N PRO A 59 4.76 -4.91 -0.30
CA PRO A 59 3.71 -5.73 -0.90
C PRO A 59 2.75 -6.27 0.15
N GLY A 60 3.22 -6.59 1.35
CA GLY A 60 2.38 -7.07 2.45
C GLY A 60 1.27 -6.08 2.81
N CYS A 61 1.63 -4.83 3.11
CA CYS A 61 0.66 -3.80 3.47
C CYS A 61 -0.25 -3.40 2.29
N ILE A 62 0.27 -3.37 1.05
CA ILE A 62 -0.54 -3.05 -0.13
C ILE A 62 -1.58 -4.13 -0.40
N PHE A 63 -1.19 -5.40 -0.38
CA PHE A 63 -2.10 -6.51 -0.64
C PHE A 63 -3.16 -6.67 0.45
N VAL A 64 -2.81 -6.47 1.73
CA VAL A 64 -3.82 -6.42 2.80
C VAL A 64 -4.71 -5.19 2.66
N GLY A 65 -4.13 -4.01 2.38
CA GLY A 65 -4.88 -2.76 2.21
C GLY A 65 -5.88 -2.81 1.05
N LEU A 66 -5.59 -3.55 -0.01
CA LEU A 66 -6.53 -3.84 -1.10
C LEU A 66 -7.50 -4.97 -0.77
N GLY A 67 -7.00 -6.06 -0.20
CA GLY A 67 -7.77 -7.27 0.04
C GLY A 67 -8.89 -7.08 1.06
N VAL A 68 -8.69 -6.26 2.09
CA VAL A 68 -9.70 -6.02 3.14
C VAL A 68 -10.95 -5.32 2.57
N PRO A 69 -10.86 -4.16 1.89
CA PRO A 69 -12.01 -3.56 1.21
C PRO A 69 -12.69 -4.50 0.21
N VAL A 70 -11.92 -5.24 -0.58
CA VAL A 70 -12.48 -6.20 -1.55
C VAL A 70 -13.27 -7.29 -0.82
N ALA A 71 -12.79 -7.78 0.33
CA ALA A 71 -13.54 -8.73 1.15
C ALA A 71 -14.86 -8.16 1.63
N LEU A 72 -14.87 -6.90 2.08
CA LEU A 72 -16.08 -6.22 2.55
C LEU A 72 -17.11 -6.04 1.44
N LEU A 73 -16.66 -5.76 0.21
CA LEU A 73 -17.50 -5.63 -0.97
C LEU A 73 -18.06 -6.97 -1.44
N GLU A 74 -17.23 -8.01 -1.57
CA GLU A 74 -17.66 -9.34 -2.02
C GLU A 74 -18.60 -10.02 -1.03
N THR A 75 -18.48 -9.71 0.26
CA THR A 75 -19.37 -10.24 1.31
C THR A 75 -20.68 -9.46 1.45
N ASN A 76 -20.95 -8.47 0.57
CA ASN A 76 -22.11 -7.58 0.61
C ASN A 76 -22.28 -6.83 1.95
N THR A 77 -21.24 -6.72 2.77
CA THR A 77 -21.32 -6.00 4.05
C THR A 77 -21.47 -4.49 3.88
N LEU A 78 -21.07 -3.97 2.72
CA LEU A 78 -21.09 -2.55 2.38
C LEU A 78 -21.78 -2.28 1.04
N ALA A 79 -22.81 -3.07 0.70
CA ALA A 79 -23.45 -3.12 -0.62
C ALA A 79 -24.02 -1.76 -1.14
N GLU A 80 -24.11 -0.73 -0.30
CA GLU A 80 -24.60 0.60 -0.67
C GLU A 80 -23.48 1.64 -0.89
N ALA A 81 -22.22 1.34 -0.51
CA ALA A 81 -21.12 2.27 -0.69
C ALA A 81 -20.55 2.19 -2.12
N ASP A 82 -20.20 3.34 -2.72
CA ASP A 82 -19.52 3.38 -4.01
C ASP A 82 -18.24 2.51 -3.97
N ASN A 83 -18.29 1.39 -4.68
CA ASN A 83 -17.31 0.30 -4.64
C ASN A 83 -15.88 0.79 -4.91
N GLY A 84 -15.72 1.86 -5.70
CA GLY A 84 -14.40 2.42 -6.01
C GLY A 84 -13.76 3.15 -4.83
N GLY A 85 -14.53 3.90 -4.05
CA GLY A 85 -14.01 4.79 -3.01
C GLY A 85 -13.35 4.03 -1.86
N ILE A 86 -13.97 2.94 -1.41
CA ILE A 86 -13.45 2.14 -0.30
C ILE A 86 -12.18 1.38 -0.65
N VAL A 87 -12.06 0.91 -1.90
CA VAL A 87 -10.86 0.23 -2.39
C VAL A 87 -9.70 1.22 -2.48
N VAL A 88 -9.93 2.42 -3.01
CA VAL A 88 -8.91 3.50 -3.07
C VAL A 88 -8.50 3.94 -1.67
N LEU A 89 -9.46 4.09 -0.75
CA LEU A 89 -9.18 4.42 0.64
C LEU A 89 -8.36 3.33 1.33
N GLY A 90 -8.72 2.06 1.16
CA GLY A 90 -7.98 0.93 1.72
C GLY A 90 -6.57 0.82 1.16
N LEU A 91 -6.37 1.08 -0.13
CA LEU A 91 -5.04 1.18 -0.72
C LEU A 91 -4.22 2.30 -0.08
N GLY A 92 -4.81 3.48 0.12
CA GLY A 92 -4.16 4.60 0.81
C GLY A 92 -3.78 4.25 2.24
N LEU A 93 -4.68 3.59 2.99
CA LEU A 93 -4.41 3.07 4.32
C LEU A 93 -3.30 2.00 4.30
N GLY A 94 -3.22 1.17 3.26
CA GLY A 94 -2.13 0.21 3.04
C GLY A 94 -0.78 0.91 2.96
N PHE A 95 -0.67 2.01 2.21
CA PHE A 95 0.56 2.81 2.16
C PHE A 95 0.90 3.50 3.48
N VAL A 96 -0.11 4.05 4.18
CA VAL A 96 0.09 4.63 5.52
C VAL A 96 0.55 3.55 6.51
N ALA A 97 0.02 2.32 6.39
CA ALA A 97 0.42 1.19 7.22
C ALA A 97 1.90 0.80 7.00
N ILE A 98 2.45 0.93 5.78
CA ILE A 98 3.90 0.71 5.54
C ILE A 98 4.71 1.64 6.44
N TRP A 99 4.40 2.94 6.40
CA TRP A 99 5.10 3.93 7.22
C TRP A 99 4.91 3.68 8.71
N LEU A 100 3.69 3.37 9.13
CA LEU A 100 3.36 3.14 10.53
C LEU A 100 4.07 1.89 11.08
N VAL A 101 4.10 0.79 10.33
CA VAL A 101 4.81 -0.43 10.73
C VAL A 101 6.32 -0.18 10.75
N ASP A 102 6.89 0.48 9.75
CA ASP A 102 8.32 0.82 9.71
C ASP A 102 8.73 1.69 10.92
N MET A 103 7.90 2.69 11.25
CA MET A 103 8.11 3.58 12.38
C MET A 103 8.04 2.85 13.72
N LEU A 104 7.04 1.99 13.93
CA LEU A 104 6.85 1.27 15.19
C LEU A 104 7.89 0.16 15.41
N VAL A 105 8.27 -0.54 14.34
CA VAL A 105 9.12 -1.73 14.43
C VAL A 105 10.60 -1.37 14.40
N GLU A 106 11.00 -0.50 13.49
CA GLU A 106 12.42 -0.19 13.23
C GLU A 106 12.81 1.23 13.66
N ARG A 107 11.91 1.93 14.38
CA ARG A 107 12.08 3.32 14.86
C ARG A 107 12.29 4.35 13.75
N GLY A 108 11.82 4.03 12.54
CA GLY A 108 11.86 4.91 11.39
C GLY A 108 13.20 4.90 10.68
N ARG A 109 13.21 4.46 9.42
CA ARG A 109 14.39 4.55 8.56
C ARG A 109 14.59 5.99 8.05
N PRO A 110 15.84 6.44 7.84
CA PRO A 110 16.09 7.68 7.10
C PRO A 110 15.50 7.55 5.69
N GLY A 111 14.52 8.38 5.36
CA GLY A 111 13.78 8.31 4.09
C GLY A 111 12.51 7.44 4.10
N GLY A 112 12.11 6.89 5.25
CA GLY A 112 10.92 6.03 5.38
C GLY A 112 9.57 6.74 5.16
N TRP A 113 9.55 8.07 5.00
CA TRP A 113 8.35 8.89 4.84
C TRP A 113 7.74 8.86 3.44
N TRP A 114 8.44 8.29 2.44
CA TRP A 114 7.93 8.23 1.07
C TRP A 114 6.53 7.61 0.93
N PRO A 115 6.10 6.58 1.71
CA PRO A 115 4.76 5.98 1.57
C PRO A 115 3.64 6.93 1.99
N LEU A 116 3.93 7.93 2.84
CA LEU A 116 2.92 8.90 3.29
C LEU A 116 2.43 9.79 2.17
N ILE A 117 3.25 10.04 1.14
CA ILE A 117 2.84 10.86 0.00
C ILE A 117 1.74 10.16 -0.82
N PRO A 118 1.99 8.97 -1.43
CA PRO A 118 0.94 8.27 -2.14
C PRO A 118 -0.19 7.81 -1.20
N GLY A 119 0.13 7.38 0.03
CA GLY A 119 -0.87 6.97 1.01
C GLY A 119 -1.81 8.10 1.39
N GLY A 120 -1.28 9.28 1.71
CA GLY A 120 -2.08 10.46 2.03
C GLY A 120 -2.94 10.92 0.85
N ILE A 121 -2.38 10.95 -0.37
CA ILE A 121 -3.15 11.30 -1.57
C ILE A 121 -4.29 10.30 -1.79
N LEU A 122 -4.00 8.99 -1.77
CA LEU A 122 -5.01 7.96 -2.01
C LEU A 122 -6.07 7.92 -0.90
N THR A 123 -5.70 8.12 0.36
CA THR A 123 -6.66 8.20 1.46
C THR A 123 -7.57 9.41 1.30
N LEU A 124 -7.04 10.59 0.93
CA LEU A 124 -7.85 11.78 0.68
C LEU A 124 -8.78 11.61 -0.54
N VAL A 125 -8.27 11.02 -1.62
CA VAL A 125 -9.06 10.73 -2.82
C VAL A 125 -10.16 9.72 -2.52
N GLY A 126 -9.83 8.60 -1.87
CA GLY A 126 -10.80 7.58 -1.48
C GLY A 126 -11.87 8.13 -0.53
N ALA A 127 -11.48 8.97 0.43
CA ALA A 127 -12.42 9.66 1.30
C ALA A 127 -13.35 10.62 0.54
N GLY A 128 -12.86 11.28 -0.53
CA GLY A 128 -13.68 12.15 -1.36
C GLY A 128 -14.64 11.45 -2.28
N ILE A 129 -14.25 10.28 -2.78
CA ILE A 129 -15.17 9.41 -3.51
C ILE A 129 -16.27 8.94 -2.56
N LEU A 130 -15.92 8.46 -1.36
CA LEU A 130 -16.91 8.00 -0.37
C LEU A 130 -17.83 9.11 0.16
N ALA A 131 -17.33 10.34 0.25
CA ALA A 131 -18.13 11.50 0.66
C ALA A 131 -18.94 12.11 -0.50
N GLU A 132 -18.87 11.53 -1.70
CA GLU A 132 -19.45 12.05 -2.95
C GLU A 132 -19.09 13.53 -3.22
N ASN A 133 -17.93 13.94 -2.71
CA ASN A 133 -17.52 15.34 -2.71
C ASN A 133 -16.05 15.42 -3.12
N LEU A 134 -15.81 15.64 -4.40
CA LEU A 134 -14.46 15.85 -4.93
C LEU A 134 -14.12 17.34 -5.08
N SER A 135 -15.02 18.24 -4.67
CA SER A 135 -14.87 19.68 -4.87
C SER A 135 -13.66 20.25 -4.13
N TYR A 136 -13.33 19.71 -2.95
CA TYR A 136 -12.14 20.09 -2.19
C TYR A 136 -10.85 19.59 -2.85
N LEU A 137 -10.85 18.38 -3.44
CA LEU A 137 -9.70 17.86 -4.20
C LEU A 137 -9.47 18.72 -5.46
N ALA A 138 -10.54 19.12 -6.13
CA ALA A 138 -10.45 20.03 -7.27
C ALA A 138 -9.95 21.42 -6.84
N ALA A 139 -10.38 21.93 -5.69
CA ALA A 139 -9.90 23.20 -5.14
C ALA A 139 -8.39 23.15 -4.82
N ILE A 140 -7.90 22.06 -4.23
CA ILE A 140 -6.47 21.83 -3.97
C ILE A 140 -5.70 21.67 -5.28
N GLY A 141 -6.24 20.88 -6.22
CA GLY A 141 -5.65 20.61 -7.52
C GLY A 141 -5.41 21.88 -8.35
N LYS A 142 -6.25 22.92 -8.20
CA LYS A 142 -6.04 24.22 -8.87
C LYS A 142 -4.73 24.92 -8.50
N TRP A 143 -4.10 24.56 -7.38
CA TRP A 143 -2.83 25.15 -6.92
C TRP A 143 -1.58 24.47 -7.49
N TRP A 144 -1.74 23.42 -8.30
CA TRP A 144 -0.62 22.75 -8.97
C TRP A 144 0.30 23.68 -9.79
N PRO A 145 -0.15 24.76 -10.47
CA PRO A 145 0.76 25.61 -11.24
C PRO A 145 1.65 26.44 -10.32
N LEU A 146 1.15 26.80 -9.13
CA LEU A 146 1.94 27.50 -8.11
C LEU A 146 3.08 26.62 -7.60
N LEU A 147 2.84 25.33 -7.36
CA LEU A 147 3.90 24.39 -7.02
C LEU A 147 4.95 24.31 -8.14
N LEU A 148 4.52 24.24 -9.41
CA LEU A 148 5.43 24.24 -10.56
C LEU A 148 6.24 25.54 -10.68
N ILE A 149 5.62 26.70 -10.44
CA ILE A 149 6.30 28.00 -10.42
C ILE A 149 7.36 28.04 -9.32
N LEU A 150 7.01 27.65 -8.10
CA LEU A 150 7.95 27.62 -6.97
C LEU A 150 9.09 26.64 -7.20
N LEU A 151 8.80 25.45 -7.73
CA LEU A 151 9.80 24.45 -8.07
C LEU A 151 10.74 24.96 -9.18
N GLY A 152 10.19 25.61 -10.21
CA GLY A 152 10.96 26.24 -11.28
C GLY A 152 11.89 27.35 -10.78
N LEU A 153 11.37 28.25 -9.93
CA LEU A 153 12.17 29.30 -9.28
C LEU A 153 13.29 28.69 -8.42
N TRP A 154 12.99 27.64 -7.66
CA TRP A 154 13.96 26.95 -6.83
C TRP A 154 15.11 26.35 -7.65
N ILE A 155 14.80 25.69 -8.78
CA ILE A 155 15.82 25.14 -9.70
C ILE A 155 16.71 26.25 -10.25
N ILE A 156 16.14 27.38 -10.68
CA ILE A 156 16.91 28.51 -11.21
C ILE A 156 17.87 29.05 -10.15
N VAL A 157 17.39 29.25 -8.92
CA VAL A 157 18.20 29.76 -7.81
C VAL A 157 19.30 28.79 -7.42
N ASP A 158 19.03 27.48 -7.35
CA ASP A 158 20.05 26.48 -7.03
C ASP A 158 21.13 26.40 -8.12
N ARG A 159 20.74 26.53 -9.40
CA ARG A 159 21.68 26.60 -10.52
C ARG A 159 22.55 27.86 -10.48
N LEU A 160 22.00 29.01 -10.10
CA LEU A 160 22.74 30.26 -9.94
C LEU A 160 23.73 30.21 -8.75
N ARG A 161 23.44 29.40 -7.73
CA ARG A 161 24.28 29.26 -6.53
C ARG A 161 25.43 28.26 -6.69
N ARG A 162 25.41 27.42 -7.73
CA ARG A 162 26.49 26.49 -8.06
C ARG A 162 27.09 26.85 -9.43
N PRO A 163 27.85 27.96 -9.54
CA PRO A 163 28.64 28.17 -10.75
C PRO A 163 29.60 26.98 -10.91
N SER A 164 29.56 26.37 -12.10
CA SER A 164 30.38 25.24 -12.52
C SER A 164 31.86 25.42 -12.23
#